data_AF-A0A7C5L4I6-F1
#
_entry.id   AF-A0A7C5L4I6-F1
#
_cell.length_a   1.000
_cell.length_b   1.000
_cell.length_c   1.000
_cell.angle_alpha   90.00
_cell.angle_beta   90.00
_cell.angle_gamma   90.00
#
_symmetry.space_group_name_H-M   'P 1'
#
loop_
_entity.id
_entity.type
_entity.pdbx_description
1 polymer ?
#
loop_
_entity_poly.entity_id
_entity_poly.type
_entity_poly.pdbx_seq_one_letter_code
_entity_poly.pdbx_strand_id
1 'polypeptide(L)'
;MKPVTCLVSSLLLSISLTPLSLQAVDYSQGSNIVKFQYKLASRGNAQAQYRLANMLEMGDGIDADLEQAKHWYDLASKAGLKAAQQRRTYLKVKQQGFDSATDTDWLQGVKADAGRHQADAVLLLGQLYRAGIGVKKDLNRSLGLFNEVRIRGEADVDKEIMSINEEISARARVPRNKQPPLPVQEKKVVPVSTSIHEPVRALKPETVDKGQAQAAVSQQQKLAEKMRRYEKAMRQLKQEQRLIDEQQADVTGDDDAVVDDEI
;
A
#
# COMPACT_ATOMS: atom_id res chain seq x y z
N MET A 1 -27.92 -47.49 63.04
CA MET A 1 -28.70 -47.47 61.79
C MET A 1 -28.33 -46.20 61.04
N LYS A 2 -27.85 -46.29 59.79
CA LYS A 2 -27.50 -45.11 58.95
C LYS A 2 -28.78 -44.43 58.44
N PRO A 3 -28.75 -43.11 58.19
CA PRO A 3 -29.00 -42.68 56.81
C PRO A 3 -27.99 -41.62 56.34
N VAL A 4 -27.37 -41.87 55.18
CA VAL A 4 -27.64 -41.22 53.88
C VAL A 4 -26.92 -39.88 53.74
N THR A 5 -25.86 -39.97 52.95
CA THR A 5 -25.12 -38.92 52.26
C THR A 5 -26.04 -37.91 51.55
N CYS A 6 -25.75 -36.62 51.67
CA CYS A 6 -26.05 -35.66 50.61
C CYS A 6 -24.92 -34.63 50.51
N LEU A 7 -23.96 -34.95 49.63
CA LEU A 7 -23.01 -34.02 49.03
C LEU A 7 -23.81 -32.99 48.23
N VAL A 8 -24.03 -31.79 48.77
CA VAL A 8 -24.35 -30.63 47.94
C VAL A 8 -23.03 -29.90 47.71
N SER A 9 -22.33 -30.36 46.69
CA SER A 9 -21.21 -29.65 46.09
C SER A 9 -21.75 -28.29 45.62
N SER A 10 -21.50 -27.23 46.39
CA SER A 10 -21.72 -25.84 45.94
C SER A 10 -20.83 -25.61 44.73
N LEU A 11 -21.43 -25.83 43.58
CA LEU A 11 -20.91 -25.56 42.26
C LEU A 11 -20.54 -24.08 42.20
N LEU A 12 -19.23 -23.82 42.19
CA LEU A 12 -18.65 -22.55 41.77
C LEU A 12 -19.28 -22.19 40.41
N LEU A 13 -20.26 -21.28 40.42
CA LEU A 13 -20.68 -20.61 39.21
C LEU A 13 -19.60 -19.56 38.89
N SER A 14 -18.42 -20.03 38.51
CA SER A 14 -17.47 -19.24 37.75
C SER A 14 -18.11 -19.02 36.40
N ILE A 15 -18.96 -18.00 36.31
CA ILE A 15 -19.33 -17.36 35.05
C ILE A 15 -17.99 -16.83 34.53
N SER A 16 -17.30 -17.64 33.74
CA SER A 16 -16.24 -17.17 32.88
C SER A 16 -16.91 -16.11 32.01
N LEU A 17 -16.67 -14.85 32.35
CA LEU A 17 -16.97 -13.71 31.51
C LEU A 17 -16.09 -13.87 30.27
N THR A 18 -16.52 -14.72 29.34
CA THR A 18 -15.91 -14.83 28.02
C THR A 18 -15.97 -13.42 27.44
N PRO A 19 -14.84 -12.83 27.02
CA PRO A 19 -14.88 -11.50 26.46
C PRO A 19 -15.81 -11.53 25.24
N LEU A 20 -16.86 -10.74 25.34
CA LEU A 20 -17.83 -10.45 24.30
C LEU A 20 -17.13 -9.64 23.20
N SER A 21 -16.25 -10.26 22.40
CA SER A 21 -15.53 -9.54 21.36
C SER A 21 -15.03 -10.46 20.24
N LEU A 22 -15.96 -11.15 19.60
CA LEU A 22 -15.84 -11.44 18.17
C LEU A 22 -17.27 -11.73 17.70
N GLN A 23 -18.02 -10.68 17.39
CA GLN A 23 -19.26 -10.90 16.65
C GLN A 23 -18.87 -11.65 15.36
N ALA A 24 -19.52 -12.79 15.11
CA ALA A 24 -19.28 -13.53 13.88
C ALA A 24 -19.67 -12.62 12.72
N VAL A 25 -18.69 -12.18 11.93
CA VAL A 25 -18.96 -11.36 10.75
C VAL A 25 -19.86 -12.16 9.82
N ASP A 26 -20.99 -11.57 9.43
CA ASP A 26 -21.88 -12.18 8.46
C ASP A 26 -21.29 -12.05 7.04
N TYR A 27 -20.42 -12.99 6.69
CA TYR A 27 -19.82 -13.08 5.36
C TYR A 27 -20.87 -13.35 4.25
N SER A 28 -22.12 -13.66 4.60
CA SER A 28 -23.20 -13.86 3.61
C SER A 28 -23.68 -12.55 2.97
N GLN A 29 -23.45 -11.40 3.61
CA GLN A 29 -23.73 -10.09 3.03
C GLN A 29 -22.59 -9.57 2.14
N GLY A 30 -21.41 -10.19 2.21
CA GLY A 30 -20.28 -9.84 1.37
C GLY A 30 -20.51 -10.15 -0.10
N SER A 31 -19.69 -9.54 -0.96
CA SER A 31 -19.62 -9.81 -2.39
C SER A 31 -19.36 -11.30 -2.68
N ASN A 32 -19.63 -11.73 -3.90
CA ASN A 32 -19.34 -13.10 -4.32
C ASN A 32 -17.86 -13.48 -4.14
N ILE A 33 -16.95 -12.50 -4.28
CA ILE A 33 -15.52 -12.67 -4.05
C ILE A 33 -15.26 -12.95 -2.56
N VAL A 34 -15.86 -12.17 -1.66
CA VAL A 34 -15.72 -12.39 -0.19
C VAL A 34 -16.21 -13.77 0.19
N LYS A 35 -17.39 -14.17 -0.29
CA LYS A 35 -17.97 -15.51 -0.02
C LYS A 35 -17.04 -16.64 -0.47
N PHE A 36 -16.48 -16.50 -1.68
CA PHE A 36 -15.53 -17.47 -2.21
C PHE A 36 -14.24 -17.53 -1.40
N GLN A 37 -13.66 -16.38 -1.05
CA GLN A 37 -12.45 -16.31 -0.21
C GLN A 37 -12.70 -16.90 1.18
N TYR A 38 -13.84 -16.58 1.79
CA TYR A 38 -14.23 -17.15 3.08
C TYR A 38 -14.33 -18.68 3.04
N LYS A 39 -14.94 -19.25 2.00
CA LYS A 39 -15.03 -20.71 1.82
C LYS A 39 -13.65 -21.38 1.72
N LEU A 40 -12.67 -20.72 1.11
CA LEU A 40 -11.29 -21.22 1.05
C LEU A 40 -10.53 -21.00 2.36
N ALA A 41 -10.70 -19.83 2.98
CA ALA A 41 -10.04 -19.44 4.22
C ALA A 41 -10.45 -20.34 5.40
N SER A 42 -11.74 -20.67 5.50
CA SER A 42 -12.32 -21.62 6.46
C SER A 42 -11.79 -23.04 6.32
N ARG A 43 -11.24 -23.40 5.15
CA ARG A 43 -10.56 -24.68 4.92
C ARG A 43 -9.05 -24.63 5.20
N GLY A 44 -8.56 -23.54 5.79
CA GLY A 44 -7.16 -23.38 6.16
C GLY A 44 -6.25 -22.90 5.03
N ASN A 45 -6.79 -22.44 3.89
CA ASN A 45 -5.94 -21.90 2.82
C ASN A 45 -5.33 -20.56 3.25
N ALA A 46 -4.03 -20.54 3.54
CA ALA A 46 -3.33 -19.37 4.07
C ALA A 46 -3.42 -18.14 3.15
N GLN A 47 -3.37 -18.34 1.83
CA GLN A 47 -3.50 -17.23 0.88
C GLN A 47 -4.92 -16.65 0.89
N ALA A 48 -5.95 -17.48 0.98
CA ALA A 48 -7.33 -17.03 1.08
C ALA A 48 -7.60 -16.33 2.42
N GLN A 49 -7.02 -16.81 3.52
CA GLN A 49 -7.05 -16.14 4.82
C GLN A 49 -6.45 -14.74 4.72
N TYR A 50 -5.27 -14.60 4.10
CA TYR A 50 -4.65 -13.30 3.87
C TYR A 50 -5.46 -12.38 2.95
N ARG A 51 -6.07 -12.92 1.87
CA ARG A 51 -6.92 -12.13 0.97
C ARG A 51 -8.18 -11.65 1.69
N LEU A 52 -8.86 -12.53 2.43
CA LEU A 52 -10.02 -12.16 3.23
C LEU A 52 -9.67 -11.10 4.28
N ALA A 53 -8.51 -11.24 4.93
CA ALA A 53 -8.01 -10.24 5.88
C ALA A 53 -7.82 -8.87 5.23
N ASN A 54 -7.22 -8.80 4.03
CA ASN A 54 -7.08 -7.55 3.28
C ASN A 54 -8.45 -6.95 2.93
N MET A 55 -9.41 -7.77 2.50
CA MET A 55 -10.76 -7.30 2.17
C MET A 55 -11.46 -6.70 3.39
N LEU A 56 -11.33 -7.33 4.56
CA LEU A 56 -11.85 -6.80 5.83
C LEU A 56 -11.08 -5.57 6.32
N GLU A 57 -9.79 -5.46 6.04
CA GLU A 57 -9.03 -4.26 6.41
C GLU A 57 -9.42 -3.04 5.58
N MET A 58 -9.65 -3.24 4.28
CA MET A 58 -9.92 -2.17 3.32
C MET A 58 -11.42 -1.88 3.14
N GLY A 59 -12.29 -2.79 3.58
CA GLY A 59 -13.73 -2.71 3.30
C GLY A 59 -14.07 -3.08 1.84
N ASP A 60 -13.27 -3.92 1.19
CA ASP A 60 -13.44 -4.25 -0.22
C ASP A 60 -14.47 -5.37 -0.39
N GLY A 61 -15.71 -4.99 -0.70
CA GLY A 61 -16.81 -5.93 -0.96
C GLY A 61 -17.38 -6.58 0.29
N ILE A 62 -16.97 -6.15 1.48
CA ILE A 62 -17.58 -6.39 2.79
C ILE A 62 -17.22 -5.20 3.69
N ASP A 63 -18.01 -4.93 4.72
CA ASP A 63 -17.69 -3.86 5.67
C ASP A 63 -16.32 -4.07 6.31
N ALA A 64 -15.61 -2.95 6.52
CA ALA A 64 -14.29 -2.98 7.12
C ALA A 64 -14.38 -3.41 8.59
N ASP A 65 -13.59 -4.41 8.98
CA ASP A 65 -13.46 -4.89 10.35
C ASP A 65 -12.00 -5.26 10.60
N LEU A 66 -11.29 -4.34 11.27
CA LEU A 66 -9.86 -4.49 11.53
C LEU A 66 -9.54 -5.63 12.51
N GLU A 67 -10.42 -5.90 13.48
CA GLU A 67 -10.17 -6.98 14.44
C GLU A 67 -10.29 -8.34 13.78
N GLN A 68 -11.27 -8.49 12.88
CA GLN A 68 -11.40 -9.71 12.08
C GLN A 68 -10.31 -9.83 11.02
N ALA A 69 -9.87 -8.71 10.42
CA ALA A 69 -8.69 -8.72 9.56
C ALA A 69 -7.45 -9.24 10.30
N LYS A 70 -7.17 -8.74 11.53
CA LYS A 70 -6.07 -9.22 12.37
C LYS A 70 -6.19 -10.71 12.67
N HIS A 71 -7.39 -11.21 12.99
CA HIS A 71 -7.62 -12.63 13.23
C HIS A 71 -7.22 -13.48 12.01
N TRP A 72 -7.65 -13.10 10.81
CA TRP A 72 -7.32 -13.83 9.59
C TRP A 72 -5.84 -13.70 9.19
N TYR A 73 -5.22 -12.53 9.43
CA TYR A 73 -3.76 -12.37 9.26
C TYR A 73 -2.98 -13.27 10.22
N ASP A 74 -3.42 -13.39 11.48
CA ASP A 74 -2.79 -14.27 12.46
C ASP A 74 -2.85 -15.74 12.03
N LEU A 75 -3.99 -16.19 11.50
CA LEU A 75 -4.12 -17.55 10.96
C LEU A 75 -3.19 -17.77 9.77
N ALA A 76 -3.20 -16.87 8.78
CA ALA A 76 -2.34 -16.97 7.60
C ALA A 76 -0.85 -16.93 7.96
N SER A 77 -0.47 -16.09 8.94
CA SER A 77 0.90 -16.00 9.44
C SER A 77 1.33 -17.28 10.16
N LYS A 78 0.45 -17.89 10.97
CA LYS A 78 0.73 -19.18 11.65
C LYS A 78 0.89 -20.32 10.65
N ALA A 79 0.20 -20.23 9.50
CA ALA A 79 0.37 -21.15 8.38
C ALA A 79 1.65 -20.86 7.54
N GLY A 80 2.50 -19.93 7.96
CA GLY A 80 3.79 -19.63 7.33
C GLY A 80 3.73 -18.62 6.17
N LEU A 81 2.59 -17.98 5.93
CA LEU A 81 2.50 -16.97 4.88
C LEU A 81 3.23 -15.68 5.29
N LYS A 82 4.38 -15.45 4.65
CA LYS A 82 5.25 -14.30 4.92
C LYS A 82 4.55 -12.94 4.74
N ALA A 83 3.70 -12.80 3.71
CA ALA A 83 2.94 -11.58 3.48
C ALA A 83 2.00 -11.25 4.67
N ALA A 84 1.32 -12.27 5.23
CA ALA A 84 0.49 -12.09 6.42
C ALA A 84 1.32 -11.75 7.66
N GLN A 85 2.49 -12.38 7.83
CA GLN A 85 3.41 -12.02 8.92
C GLN A 85 3.84 -10.56 8.83
N GLN A 86 4.23 -10.10 7.63
CA GLN A 86 4.63 -8.71 7.40
C GLN A 86 3.49 -7.73 7.65
N ARG A 87 2.27 -8.08 7.22
CA ARG A 87 1.07 -7.26 7.40
C ARG A 87 0.67 -7.16 8.87
N ARG A 88 0.74 -8.25 9.61
CA ARG A 88 0.53 -8.28 11.06
C ARG A 88 1.53 -7.37 11.79
N THR A 89 2.81 -7.47 11.47
CA THR A 89 3.83 -6.59 12.07
C THR A 89 3.58 -5.13 11.71
N TYR A 90 3.22 -4.84 10.45
CA TYR A 90 2.83 -3.49 10.04
C TYR A 90 1.69 -2.92 10.89
N LEU A 91 0.62 -3.69 11.13
CA LEU A 91 -0.51 -3.24 11.95
C LEU A 91 -0.09 -2.94 13.39
N LYS A 92 0.76 -3.81 13.98
CA LYS A 92 1.32 -3.59 15.33
C LYS A 92 2.14 -2.30 15.38
N VAL A 93 3.08 -2.13 14.45
CA VAL A 93 3.95 -0.96 14.37
C VAL A 93 3.16 0.32 14.10
N LYS A 94 2.15 0.27 13.24
CA LYS A 94 1.26 1.41 12.96
C LYS A 94 0.50 1.85 14.21
N GLN A 95 0.09 0.90 15.06
CA GLN A 95 -0.62 1.18 16.31
C GLN A 95 0.30 1.68 17.43
N GLN A 96 1.48 1.08 17.58
CA GLN A 96 2.40 1.33 18.70
C GLN A 96 3.44 2.41 18.41
N GLY A 97 3.62 2.78 17.14
CA GLY A 97 4.78 3.52 16.67
C GLY A 97 5.92 2.59 16.27
N PHE A 98 6.84 3.12 15.46
CA PHE A 98 8.05 2.40 15.05
C PHE A 98 9.12 2.50 16.12
N ASP A 99 9.58 1.37 16.63
CA ASP A 99 10.70 1.28 17.57
C ASP A 99 11.96 0.78 16.83
N SER A 100 12.96 1.66 16.70
CA SER A 100 14.22 1.34 16.06
C SER A 100 14.97 0.17 16.71
N ALA A 101 14.75 -0.11 18.00
CA ALA A 101 15.39 -1.22 18.70
C ALA A 101 14.82 -2.58 18.30
N THR A 102 13.52 -2.66 17.95
CA THR A 102 12.84 -3.95 17.69
C THR A 102 12.40 -4.14 16.24
N ASP A 103 12.12 -3.06 15.51
CA ASP A 103 11.43 -3.13 14.22
C ASP A 103 12.37 -2.98 13.02
N THR A 104 13.66 -2.66 13.28
CA THR A 104 14.66 -2.44 12.22
C THR A 104 14.86 -3.69 11.36
N ASP A 105 14.95 -4.87 11.95
CA ASP A 105 15.16 -6.12 11.20
C ASP A 105 13.96 -6.45 10.30
N TRP A 106 12.74 -6.22 10.80
CA TRP A 106 11.53 -6.37 9.99
C TRP A 106 11.54 -5.39 8.81
N LEU A 107 11.86 -4.12 9.03
CA LEU A 107 11.94 -3.11 7.97
C LEU A 107 13.00 -3.47 6.92
N GLN A 108 14.17 -3.97 7.34
CA GLN A 108 15.21 -4.42 6.41
C GLN A 108 14.75 -5.63 5.60
N GLY A 109 14.03 -6.58 6.23
CA GLY A 109 13.40 -7.69 5.53
C GLY A 109 12.41 -7.24 4.46
N VAL A 110 11.52 -6.29 4.77
CA VAL A 110 10.57 -5.72 3.81
C VAL A 110 11.31 -5.05 2.65
N LYS A 111 12.35 -4.24 2.92
CA LYS A 111 13.17 -3.61 1.87
C LYS A 111 13.88 -4.62 0.99
N ALA A 112 14.45 -5.66 1.57
CA ALA A 112 15.14 -6.72 0.83
C ALA A 112 14.16 -7.48 -0.08
N ASP A 113 12.96 -7.80 0.41
CA ASP A 113 11.91 -8.47 -0.36
C ASP A 113 11.39 -7.59 -1.51
N ALA A 114 11.18 -6.30 -1.24
CA ALA A 114 10.78 -5.33 -2.25
C ALA A 114 11.88 -5.14 -3.33
N GLY A 115 13.16 -5.16 -2.92
CA GLY A 115 14.30 -5.14 -3.84
C GLY A 115 14.40 -6.37 -4.75
N ARG A 116 13.74 -7.47 -4.36
CA ARG A 116 13.54 -8.66 -5.21
C ARG A 116 12.20 -8.65 -5.95
N HIS A 117 11.53 -7.50 -6.01
CA HIS A 117 10.28 -7.28 -6.72
C HIS A 117 9.12 -8.18 -6.27
N GLN A 118 9.11 -8.59 -4.99
CA GLN A 118 7.96 -9.32 -4.43
C GLN A 118 6.79 -8.35 -4.25
N ALA A 119 5.69 -8.55 -4.99
CA ALA A 119 4.54 -7.66 -5.06
C ALA A 119 4.07 -7.16 -3.68
N ASP A 120 3.76 -8.09 -2.76
CA ASP A 120 3.28 -7.76 -1.40
C ASP A 120 4.28 -6.89 -0.62
N ALA A 121 5.59 -7.14 -0.78
CA ALA A 121 6.63 -6.35 -0.11
C ALA A 121 6.80 -4.96 -0.74
N VAL A 122 6.68 -4.85 -2.07
CA VAL A 122 6.69 -3.56 -2.77
C VAL A 122 5.48 -2.71 -2.34
N LEU A 123 4.29 -3.32 -2.25
CA LEU A 123 3.08 -2.68 -1.74
C LEU A 123 3.28 -2.17 -0.32
N LEU A 124 3.75 -3.05 0.58
CA LEU A 124 4.01 -2.69 1.96
C LEU A 124 5.04 -1.57 2.07
N LEU A 125 6.14 -1.64 1.34
CA LEU A 125 7.16 -0.58 1.33
C LEU A 125 6.58 0.76 0.84
N GLY A 126 5.69 0.74 -0.16
CA GLY A 126 4.93 1.91 -0.59
C GLY A 126 4.14 2.53 0.57
N GLN A 127 3.39 1.70 1.29
CA GLN A 127 2.62 2.14 2.47
C GLN A 127 3.52 2.67 3.59
N LEU A 128 4.70 2.09 3.82
CA LEU A 128 5.68 2.58 4.80
C LEU A 128 6.19 3.98 4.43
N TYR A 129 6.50 4.23 3.14
CA TYR A 129 6.87 5.56 2.67
C TYR A 129 5.72 6.56 2.74
N ARG A 130 4.49 6.15 2.44
CA ARG A 130 3.30 7.01 2.57
C ARG A 130 3.06 7.42 4.02
N ALA A 131 3.21 6.48 4.96
CA ALA A 131 2.96 6.70 6.38
C ALA A 131 4.16 7.33 7.11
N GLY A 132 5.38 7.17 6.61
CA GLY A 132 6.60 7.57 7.31
C GLY A 132 6.99 6.63 8.46
N ILE A 133 6.67 5.35 8.34
CA ILE A 133 6.92 4.33 9.37
C ILE A 133 8.31 3.73 9.14
N GLY A 134 9.24 3.99 10.06
CA GLY A 134 10.64 3.53 9.98
C GLY A 134 11.45 4.11 8.80
N VAL A 135 10.82 4.95 7.98
CA VAL A 135 11.43 5.66 6.85
C VAL A 135 10.92 7.09 6.83
N LYS A 136 11.69 8.00 6.25
CA LYS A 136 11.22 9.37 6.00
C LYS A 136 10.00 9.33 5.07
N LYS A 137 8.90 9.97 5.48
CA LYS A 137 7.68 10.07 4.66
C LYS A 137 8.00 10.65 3.28
N ASP A 138 7.64 9.92 2.23
CA ASP A 138 7.91 10.27 0.84
C ASP A 138 6.79 9.76 -0.07
N LEU A 139 5.87 10.66 -0.42
CA LEU A 139 4.71 10.34 -1.26
C LEU A 139 5.10 9.98 -2.71
N ASN A 140 6.18 10.57 -3.24
CA ASN A 140 6.62 10.28 -4.60
C ASN A 140 7.24 8.89 -4.69
N ARG A 141 8.03 8.48 -3.69
CA ARG A 141 8.53 7.10 -3.60
C ARG A 141 7.39 6.11 -3.44
N SER A 142 6.42 6.39 -2.58
CA SER A 142 5.22 5.55 -2.43
C SER A 142 4.47 5.40 -3.75
N LEU A 143 4.23 6.51 -4.45
CA LEU A 143 3.55 6.53 -5.75
C LEU A 143 4.33 5.74 -6.80
N GLY A 144 5.66 5.85 -6.83
CA GLY A 144 6.52 5.07 -7.72
C GLY A 144 6.37 3.56 -7.51
N LEU A 145 6.39 3.12 -6.25
CA LEU A 145 6.23 1.70 -5.89
C LEU A 145 4.84 1.16 -6.24
N PHE A 146 3.77 1.93 -6.04
CA PHE A 146 2.44 1.48 -6.48
C PHE A 146 2.29 1.46 -8.00
N ASN A 147 2.85 2.43 -8.71
CA ASN A 147 2.88 2.39 -10.17
C ASN A 147 3.65 1.17 -10.70
N GLU A 148 4.74 0.79 -10.04
CA GLU A 148 5.48 -0.44 -10.36
C GLU A 148 4.57 -1.66 -10.30
N VAL A 149 3.83 -1.85 -9.20
CA VAL A 149 2.89 -2.97 -9.02
C VAL A 149 1.75 -2.94 -10.05
N ARG A 150 1.17 -1.76 -10.29
CA ARG A 150 0.12 -1.55 -11.30
C ARG A 150 0.60 -1.92 -12.71
N ILE A 151 1.80 -1.50 -13.10
CA ILE A 151 2.37 -1.75 -14.44
C ILE A 151 2.63 -3.23 -14.68
N ARG A 152 2.90 -3.99 -13.63
CA ARG A 152 3.06 -5.45 -13.66
C ARG A 152 1.73 -6.19 -13.59
N GLY A 153 0.64 -5.53 -13.19
CA GLY A 153 -0.68 -6.13 -13.06
C GLY A 153 -0.77 -7.10 -11.87
N GLU A 154 0.03 -6.90 -10.84
CA GLU A 154 0.12 -7.81 -9.69
C GLU A 154 -0.94 -7.53 -8.61
N ALA A 155 -1.44 -6.29 -8.55
CA ALA A 155 -2.51 -5.87 -7.66
C ALA A 155 -3.28 -4.67 -8.23
N ASP A 156 -4.54 -4.53 -7.83
CA ASP A 156 -5.29 -3.28 -7.98
C ASP A 156 -4.86 -2.32 -6.87
N VAL A 157 -4.26 -1.20 -7.29
CA VAL A 157 -3.73 -0.15 -6.41
C VAL A 157 -4.20 1.23 -6.86
N ASP A 158 -5.23 1.27 -7.72
CA ASP A 158 -5.66 2.52 -8.35
C ASP A 158 -6.24 3.49 -7.32
N LYS A 159 -6.95 2.96 -6.32
CA LYS A 159 -7.45 3.74 -5.17
C LYS A 159 -6.30 4.40 -4.39
N GLU A 160 -5.23 3.66 -4.12
CA GLU A 160 -4.06 4.15 -3.38
C GLU A 160 -3.31 5.22 -4.17
N ILE A 161 -3.11 4.99 -5.47
CA ILE A 161 -2.47 5.93 -6.39
C ILE A 161 -3.28 7.22 -6.46
N MET A 162 -4.59 7.14 -6.63
CA MET A 162 -5.49 8.30 -6.68
C MET A 162 -5.41 9.10 -5.38
N SER A 163 -5.54 8.43 -4.24
CA SER A 163 -5.48 9.05 -2.92
C SER A 163 -4.12 9.73 -2.64
N ILE A 164 -3.01 9.16 -3.12
CA ILE A 164 -1.69 9.82 -3.00
C ILE A 164 -1.60 11.05 -3.90
N ASN A 165 -2.08 10.97 -5.14
CA ASN A 165 -2.06 12.09 -6.07
C ASN A 165 -2.88 13.28 -5.53
N GLU A 166 -4.01 13.00 -4.89
CA GLU A 166 -4.79 13.99 -4.16
C GLU A 166 -3.99 14.59 -2.99
N GLU A 167 -3.35 13.77 -2.16
CA GLU A 167 -2.51 14.25 -1.04
C GLU A 167 -1.35 15.12 -1.52
N ILE A 168 -0.68 14.75 -2.61
CA ILE A 168 0.40 15.53 -3.24
C ILE A 168 -0.14 16.88 -3.72
N SER A 169 -1.28 16.85 -4.43
CA SER A 169 -1.91 18.05 -4.98
C SER A 169 -2.36 19.01 -3.89
N ALA A 170 -2.94 18.48 -2.81
CA ALA A 170 -3.34 19.27 -1.65
C ALA A 170 -2.13 19.98 -1.00
N ARG A 171 -0.98 19.28 -0.87
CA ARG A 171 0.25 19.89 -0.34
C ARG A 171 0.81 20.99 -1.23
N ALA A 172 0.72 20.81 -2.55
CA ALA A 172 1.18 21.82 -3.51
C ALA A 172 0.37 23.12 -3.47
N ARG A 173 -0.89 23.06 -3.04
CA ARG A 173 -1.79 24.22 -2.88
C ARG A 173 -1.52 25.05 -1.61
N VAL A 174 -0.75 24.54 -0.64
CA VAL A 174 -0.39 25.27 0.59
C VAL A 174 0.72 26.28 0.30
N PRO A 175 0.59 27.58 0.67
CA PRO A 175 1.63 28.58 0.45
C PRO A 175 2.95 28.21 1.14
N ARG A 176 4.08 28.39 0.44
CA ARG A 176 5.44 28.00 0.87
C ARG A 176 5.84 28.47 2.28
N ASN A 177 5.25 29.58 2.75
CA ASN A 177 5.52 30.19 4.05
C ASN A 177 4.76 29.55 5.23
N LYS A 178 3.84 28.63 4.95
CA LYS A 178 3.10 27.82 5.96
C LYS A 178 3.42 26.32 5.84
N GLN A 179 4.31 25.94 4.91
CA GLN A 179 4.78 24.57 4.77
C GLN A 179 5.84 24.31 5.85
N PRO A 180 5.82 23.13 6.51
CA PRO A 180 6.98 22.68 7.29
C PRO A 180 8.22 22.71 6.38
N PRO A 181 9.39 23.16 6.86
CA PRO A 181 10.54 23.38 5.99
C PRO A 181 10.83 22.12 5.16
N LEU A 182 10.70 22.24 3.85
CA LEU A 182 11.19 21.23 2.93
C LEU A 182 12.72 21.22 3.04
N PRO A 183 13.37 20.10 3.38
CA PRO A 183 14.82 20.05 3.44
C PRO A 183 15.37 20.32 2.04
N VAL A 184 16.09 21.43 1.93
CA VAL A 184 16.83 21.82 0.74
C VAL A 184 17.81 20.69 0.44
N GLN A 185 17.56 19.94 -0.63
CA GLN A 185 18.61 19.11 -1.21
C GLN A 185 19.54 20.08 -1.94
N GLU A 186 20.66 20.43 -1.29
CA GLU A 186 21.77 21.11 -1.94
C GLU A 186 22.19 20.27 -3.15
N LYS A 187 21.87 20.77 -4.35
CA LYS A 187 22.53 20.32 -5.57
C LYS A 187 23.99 20.76 -5.44
N LYS A 188 24.85 19.88 -4.93
CA LYS A 188 26.29 20.01 -5.15
C LYS A 188 26.56 19.83 -6.64
N VAL A 189 26.61 20.96 -7.34
CA VAL A 189 27.22 21.08 -8.65
C VAL A 189 28.72 20.90 -8.43
N VAL A 190 29.25 19.74 -8.80
CA VAL A 190 30.71 19.55 -8.88
C VAL A 190 31.14 20.06 -10.25
N PRO A 191 31.99 21.10 -10.34
CA PRO A 191 32.45 21.62 -11.61
C PRO A 191 33.44 20.65 -12.24
N VAL A 192 33.24 20.33 -13.51
CA VAL A 192 34.24 19.65 -14.34
C VAL A 192 35.37 20.65 -14.58
N SER A 193 36.55 20.37 -14.03
CA SER A 193 37.80 21.02 -14.40
C SER A 193 38.80 19.98 -14.89
N THR A 194 39.40 20.31 -16.02
CA THR A 194 40.36 19.55 -16.82
C THR A 194 41.75 19.42 -16.18
N SER A 195 42.33 18.21 -16.33
CA SER A 195 43.76 17.89 -16.51
C SER A 195 44.75 18.00 -15.32
N ILE A 196 45.46 16.89 -15.00
CA ILE A 196 46.90 16.61 -15.26
C ILE A 196 47.34 15.35 -14.43
N HIS A 197 48.09 14.44 -15.09
CA HIS A 197 49.02 13.32 -14.66
C HIS A 197 49.10 12.86 -13.18
N GLU A 198 49.26 11.59 -12.75
CA GLU A 198 49.88 10.33 -13.27
C GLU A 198 49.51 9.13 -12.32
N PRO A 199 50.00 7.88 -12.49
CA PRO A 199 49.21 6.67 -12.74
C PRO A 199 48.69 5.87 -11.52
N VAL A 200 47.53 5.24 -11.72
CA VAL A 200 46.90 4.29 -10.78
C VAL A 200 47.56 2.91 -10.88
N ARG A 201 48.02 2.40 -9.73
CA ARG A 201 48.49 1.02 -9.55
C ARG A 201 47.32 0.04 -9.69
N ALA A 202 47.48 -0.96 -10.56
CA ALA A 202 46.47 -1.91 -10.96
C ALA A 202 45.87 -2.74 -9.80
N LEU A 203 44.54 -2.75 -9.70
CA LEU A 203 43.76 -3.86 -9.14
C LEU A 203 42.90 -4.43 -10.27
N LYS A 204 43.03 -5.73 -10.51
CA LYS A 204 42.37 -6.45 -11.61
C LYS A 204 40.83 -6.45 -11.42
N PRO A 205 40.03 -6.25 -12.47
CA PRO A 205 38.58 -6.35 -12.36
C PRO A 205 38.13 -7.81 -12.37
N GLU A 206 37.33 -8.18 -11.38
CA GLU A 206 36.39 -9.30 -11.48
C GLU A 206 35.45 -9.06 -12.66
N THR A 207 35.32 -10.08 -13.50
CA THR A 207 34.51 -10.05 -14.72
C THR A 207 33.03 -10.07 -14.37
N VAL A 208 32.38 -8.91 -14.43
CA VAL A 208 30.92 -8.83 -14.55
C VAL A 208 30.54 -9.25 -15.97
N ASP A 209 29.70 -10.28 -16.07
CA ASP A 209 29.19 -10.83 -17.33
C ASP A 209 28.50 -9.74 -18.17
N LYS A 210 29.11 -9.40 -19.31
CA LYS A 210 28.65 -8.35 -20.24
C LYS A 210 27.23 -8.64 -20.78
N GLY A 211 26.79 -9.90 -20.76
CA GLY A 211 25.44 -10.29 -21.16
C GLY A 211 24.35 -9.81 -20.19
N GLN A 212 24.61 -9.86 -18.89
CA GLN A 212 23.64 -9.44 -17.86
C GLN A 212 23.48 -7.92 -17.81
N ALA A 213 24.56 -7.16 -18.04
CA ALA A 213 24.53 -5.71 -18.12
C ALA A 213 23.73 -5.21 -19.34
N GLN A 214 23.87 -5.87 -20.50
CA GLN A 214 23.12 -5.53 -21.71
C GLN A 214 21.63 -5.89 -21.61
N ALA A 215 21.31 -7.03 -20.97
CA ALA A 215 19.92 -7.41 -20.70
C ALA A 215 19.21 -6.43 -19.76
N ALA A 216 19.89 -5.97 -18.71
CA ALA A 216 19.34 -4.98 -17.77
C ALA A 216 19.09 -3.62 -18.45
N VAL A 217 20.01 -3.16 -19.32
CA VAL A 217 19.83 -1.93 -20.09
C VAL A 217 18.67 -2.05 -21.09
N SER A 218 18.54 -3.19 -21.76
CA SER A 218 17.42 -3.43 -22.68
C SER A 218 16.06 -3.46 -21.96
N GLN A 219 15.99 -4.05 -20.77
CA GLN A 219 14.77 -4.04 -19.95
C GLN A 219 14.42 -2.63 -19.45
N GLN A 220 15.41 -1.84 -19.03
CA GLN A 220 15.20 -0.45 -18.64
C GLN A 220 14.72 0.42 -19.81
N GLN A 221 15.24 0.20 -21.02
CA GLN A 221 14.79 0.91 -22.23
C GLN A 221 13.33 0.55 -22.58
N LYS A 222 12.98 -0.74 -22.54
CA LYS A 222 11.59 -1.18 -22.76
C LYS A 222 10.62 -0.63 -21.73
N LEU A 223 11.03 -0.55 -20.46
CA LEU A 223 10.24 0.06 -19.38
C LEU A 223 10.09 1.57 -19.61
N ALA A 224 11.15 2.28 -19.98
CA ALA A 224 11.10 3.70 -20.29
C ALA A 224 10.19 4.02 -21.49
N GLU A 225 10.18 3.17 -22.52
CA GLU A 225 9.25 3.29 -23.63
C GLU A 225 7.80 3.05 -23.21
N LYS A 226 7.53 2.04 -22.37
CA LYS A 226 6.20 1.79 -21.80
C LYS A 226 5.72 3.01 -20.99
N MET A 227 6.61 3.62 -20.21
CA MET A 227 6.31 4.83 -19.43
C MET A 227 6.02 6.04 -20.32
N ARG A 228 6.79 6.25 -21.40
CA ARG A 228 6.52 7.33 -22.37
C ARG A 228 5.18 7.16 -23.07
N ARG A 229 4.81 5.93 -23.41
CA ARG A 229 3.49 5.60 -24.00
C ARG A 229 2.36 5.89 -23.00
N TYR A 230 2.53 5.49 -21.75
CA TYR A 230 1.57 5.78 -20.68
C TYR A 230 1.40 7.28 -20.43
N GLU A 231 2.50 8.05 -20.35
CA GLU A 231 2.45 9.50 -20.19
C GLU A 231 1.73 10.18 -21.35
N LYS A 232 1.94 9.72 -22.59
CA LYS A 232 1.24 10.24 -23.77
C LYS A 232 -0.26 9.97 -23.70
N ALA A 233 -0.65 8.74 -23.35
CA ALA A 233 -2.06 8.37 -23.17
C ALA A 233 -2.72 9.21 -22.06
N MET A 234 -2.05 9.42 -20.94
CA MET A 234 -2.56 10.25 -19.84
C MET A 234 -2.72 11.73 -20.23
N ARG A 235 -1.85 12.26 -21.10
CA ARG A 235 -2.02 13.62 -21.63
C ARG A 235 -3.25 13.72 -22.53
N GLN A 236 -3.51 12.71 -23.35
CA GLN A 236 -4.70 12.66 -24.21
C GLN A 236 -5.97 12.59 -23.38
N LEU A 237 -6.01 11.71 -22.38
CA LEU A 237 -7.15 11.57 -21.48
C LEU A 237 -7.45 12.87 -20.72
N LYS A 238 -6.41 13.61 -20.31
CA LYS A 238 -6.55 14.95 -19.69
C LYS A 238 -7.00 16.04 -20.68
N GLN A 239 -6.75 15.87 -21.98
CA GLN A 239 -7.28 16.76 -23.00
C GLN A 239 -8.75 16.44 -23.28
N GLU A 240 -9.09 15.17 -23.42
CA GLU A 240 -10.48 14.72 -23.61
C GLU A 240 -11.36 15.13 -22.44
N GLN A 241 -10.90 14.97 -21.19
CA GLN A 241 -11.66 15.42 -20.03
C GLN A 241 -11.90 16.94 -20.06
N ARG A 242 -10.92 17.73 -20.48
CA ARG A 242 -11.10 19.19 -20.62
C ARG A 242 -12.15 19.55 -21.67
N LEU A 243 -12.19 18.82 -22.79
CA LEU A 243 -13.20 19.04 -23.83
C LEU A 243 -14.60 18.65 -23.33
N ILE A 244 -14.71 17.58 -22.53
CA ILE A 244 -15.99 17.20 -21.90
C ILE A 244 -16.44 18.29 -20.92
N ASP A 245 -15.54 18.78 -20.08
CA ASP A 245 -15.84 19.84 -19.10
C ASP A 245 -16.24 21.15 -19.82
N GLU A 246 -15.59 21.48 -20.94
CA GLU A 246 -15.91 22.64 -21.78
C GLU A 246 -17.27 22.50 -22.48
N GLN A 247 -17.59 21.32 -23.03
CA GLN A 247 -18.91 21.02 -23.60
C GLN A 247 -20.02 21.04 -22.55
N GLN A 248 -19.74 20.58 -21.34
CA GLN A 248 -20.70 20.63 -20.23
C GLN A 248 -20.96 22.06 -19.74
N ALA A 249 -19.93 22.92 -19.77
CA ALA A 249 -20.08 24.34 -19.42
C ALA A 249 -20.95 25.11 -20.44
N ASP A 250 -20.80 24.80 -21.73
CA ASP A 250 -21.56 25.43 -22.82
C ASP A 250 -23.06 25.06 -22.78
N VAL A 251 -23.38 23.81 -22.43
CA VAL A 251 -24.77 23.33 -22.28
C VAL A 251 -25.48 23.96 -21.08
N THR A 252 -24.74 24.41 -20.06
CA THR A 252 -25.31 25.10 -18.88
C THR A 252 -25.33 26.62 -18.99
N GLY A 253 -24.86 27.20 -20.11
CA GLY A 253 -24.64 28.64 -20.28
C GLY A 253 -25.77 29.44 -20.92
N ASP A 254 -26.84 28.81 -21.43
CA ASP A 254 -27.89 29.49 -22.24
C ASP A 254 -29.28 29.62 -21.57
N ASP A 255 -29.46 29.21 -20.30
CA ASP A 255 -30.78 29.26 -19.64
C ASP A 255 -31.07 30.52 -18.80
N ASP A 256 -30.14 31.50 -18.73
CA ASP A 256 -30.34 32.78 -18.03
C ASP A 256 -30.56 33.95 -19.00
N ALA A 257 -31.37 33.76 -20.05
CA ALA A 257 -32.01 34.88 -20.74
C ALA A 257 -33.31 35.23 -19.99
N VAL A 258 -33.14 36.02 -18.93
CA VAL A 258 -34.21 36.72 -18.21
C VAL A 258 -35.10 37.42 -19.23
N VAL A 259 -36.37 37.02 -19.21
CA VAL A 259 -37.49 37.64 -19.90
C VAL A 259 -37.63 39.07 -19.36
N ASP A 260 -37.18 40.05 -20.15
CA ASP A 260 -37.51 41.46 -19.94
C ASP A 260 -38.94 41.75 -20.42
N ASP A 261 -39.66 42.43 -19.53
CA ASP A 261 -40.71 43.44 -19.70
C ASP A 261 -42.09 43.08 -20.31
N GLU A 262 -43.04 42.97 -19.38
CA GLU A 262 -44.13 43.94 -19.12
C GLU A 262 -44.94 44.59 -20.29
N ILE A 263 -46.27 44.47 -20.12
CA ILE A 263 -47.44 45.21 -20.68
C ILE A 263 -48.06 44.70 -21.99
#